data_AF-A0A8H7UJU0-F1
#
_entry.id   AF-A0A8H7UJU0-F1
#
_cell.length_a   1.000
_cell.length_b   1.000
_cell.length_c   1.000
_cell.angle_alpha   90.00
_cell.angle_beta   90.00
_cell.angle_gamma   90.00
#
_symmetry.space_group_name_H-M   'P 1'
#
loop_
_entity.id
_entity.type
_entity.pdbx_description
1 polymer ?
#
loop_
_entity_poly.entity_id
_entity_poly.type
_entity_poly.pdbx_seq_one_letter_code
_entity_poly.pdbx_strand_id
1 'polypeptide(L)'
;MSTLKLGALLVRTLAKPVATSIKTQAKQHAVFREFCISIAQLSHKLEMNMKMKFLGYRKEVIRPLNDTKAIEAGANFLSESFIFGVAATIILAENWRSRVSAKNRRNLVDESLEKLETETNGLRETIQSMQSGQAALQSRMDETTQENEQLKKMLDEILSVSLGLRKHTGYEQPTVIQLPGFEK
;
A
#
# COMPACT_ATOMS: atom_id res chain seq x y z
N MET A 1 7.01 -2.58 26.70
CA MET A 1 7.15 -2.74 28.17
C MET A 1 7.63 -1.47 28.86
N SER A 2 8.58 -0.70 28.31
CA SER A 2 9.19 0.46 28.99
C SER A 2 8.31 1.72 29.04
N THR A 3 7.51 1.99 28.02
CA THR A 3 6.65 3.20 27.95
C THR A 3 5.53 3.19 28.98
N LEU A 4 4.88 2.04 29.20
CA LEU A 4 3.83 1.88 30.22
C LEU A 4 4.37 2.07 31.63
N LYS A 5 5.59 1.58 31.91
CA LYS A 5 6.24 1.75 33.22
C LYS A 5 6.62 3.21 33.49
N LEU A 6 7.13 3.91 32.47
CA LEU A 6 7.46 5.33 32.56
C LEU A 6 6.20 6.19 32.71
N GLY A 7 5.13 5.89 31.97
CA GLY A 7 3.83 6.56 32.11
C GLY A 7 3.24 6.40 33.51
N ALA A 8 3.25 5.18 34.06
CA ALA A 8 2.76 4.93 35.43
C ALA A 8 3.56 5.69 36.49
N LEU A 9 4.88 5.82 36.32
CA LEU A 9 5.75 6.62 37.18
C LEU A 9 5.43 8.11 37.10
N LEU A 10 5.26 8.65 35.88
CA LEU A 10 4.91 10.05 35.63
C LEU A 10 3.56 10.44 36.24
N VAL A 11 2.55 9.58 36.09
CA VAL A 11 1.23 9.78 36.72
C VAL A 11 1.40 9.86 38.24
N ARG A 12 2.15 8.93 38.83
CA ARG A 12 2.36 8.89 40.28
C ARG A 12 3.17 10.09 40.82
N THR A 13 4.15 10.59 40.06
CA THR A 13 4.99 11.73 40.47
C THR A 13 4.27 13.07 40.32
N LEU A 14 3.40 13.22 39.32
CA LEU A 14 2.67 14.48 39.08
C LEU A 14 1.33 14.55 39.82
N ALA A 15 0.66 13.43 40.11
CA ALA A 15 -0.68 13.44 40.71
C ALA A 15 -0.71 14.09 42.10
N LYS A 16 0.21 13.70 42.98
CA LYS A 16 0.29 14.23 44.35
C LYS A 16 0.59 15.73 44.43
N PRO A 17 1.64 16.26 43.76
CA PRO A 17 1.93 17.69 43.83
C PRO A 17 0.82 18.52 43.20
N VAL A 18 0.27 18.10 42.05
CA VAL A 18 -0.81 18.83 41.37
C VAL A 18 -2.08 18.89 42.23
N ALA A 19 -2.51 17.75 42.80
CA ALA A 19 -3.65 17.72 43.72
C ALA A 19 -3.44 18.62 44.95
N THR A 20 -2.22 18.62 45.50
CA THR A 20 -1.87 19.44 46.66
C THR A 20 -1.88 20.93 46.33
N SER A 21 -1.31 21.33 45.19
CA SER A 21 -1.34 22.71 44.71
C SER A 21 -2.76 23.22 44.46
N ILE A 22 -3.62 22.40 43.86
CA ILE A 22 -5.03 22.74 43.61
C ILE A 22 -5.78 22.91 44.95
N LYS A 23 -5.57 22.02 45.92
CA LYS A 23 -6.17 22.17 47.27
C LYS A 23 -5.73 23.46 47.97
N THR A 24 -4.45 23.83 47.85
CA THR A 24 -3.93 25.07 48.44
C THR A 24 -4.56 26.29 47.78
N GLN A 25 -4.67 26.32 46.45
CA GLN A 25 -5.33 27.41 45.73
C GLN A 25 -6.82 27.52 46.07
N ALA A 26 -7.52 26.40 46.25
CA ALA A 26 -8.94 26.40 46.65
C ALA A 26 -9.18 26.91 48.07
N LYS A 27 -8.16 26.89 48.94
CA LYS A 27 -8.21 27.52 50.26
C LYS A 27 -7.90 29.01 50.22
N GLN A 28 -7.02 29.42 49.29
CA GLN A 28 -6.55 30.80 49.17
C GLN A 28 -7.50 31.70 48.36
N HIS A 29 -8.19 31.13 47.36
CA HIS A 29 -9.05 31.90 46.45
C HIS A 29 -10.50 31.42 46.50
N ALA A 30 -11.42 32.31 46.89
CA ALA A 30 -12.85 32.01 46.97
C ALA A 30 -13.48 31.67 45.61
N VAL A 31 -13.09 32.38 44.55
CA VAL A 31 -13.57 32.11 43.17
C VAL A 31 -13.15 30.71 42.72
N PHE A 32 -11.91 30.33 43.00
CA PHE A 32 -11.40 28.99 42.66
C PHE A 32 -12.04 27.91 43.54
N ARG A 33 -12.36 28.22 44.80
CA ARG A 33 -13.13 27.35 45.70
C ARG A 33 -14.49 26.99 45.09
N GLU A 34 -15.25 27.99 44.65
CA GLU A 34 -16.56 27.79 44.01
C GLU A 34 -16.43 26.99 42.71
N PHE A 35 -15.39 27.26 41.91
CA PHE A 35 -15.10 26.48 40.72
C PHE A 35 -14.86 24.98 41.04
N CYS A 36 -14.02 24.67 42.03
CA CYS A 36 -13.78 23.29 42.46
C CYS A 36 -15.06 22.61 42.96
N ILE A 37 -15.90 23.33 43.72
CA ILE A 37 -17.20 22.82 44.20
C ILE A 37 -18.14 22.54 43.02
N SER A 38 -18.20 23.44 42.05
CA SER A 38 -19.03 23.28 40.84
C SER A 38 -18.61 22.06 40.03
N ILE A 39 -17.31 21.87 39.81
CA ILE A 39 -16.77 20.69 39.12
C ILE A 39 -17.04 19.39 39.90
N ALA A 40 -16.86 19.40 41.22
CA ALA A 40 -17.16 18.24 42.06
C ALA A 40 -18.64 17.85 41.99
N GLN A 41 -19.54 18.84 42.06
CA GLN A 41 -20.98 18.62 41.94
C GLN A 41 -21.38 18.17 40.54
N LEU A 42 -20.76 18.72 39.48
CA LEU A 42 -20.99 18.30 38.11
C LEU A 42 -20.58 16.85 37.90
N SER A 43 -19.38 16.48 38.35
CA SER A 43 -18.86 15.11 38.25
C SER A 43 -19.78 14.13 38.99
N HIS A 44 -20.17 14.44 40.22
CA HIS A 44 -21.10 13.61 41.00
C HIS A 44 -22.49 13.49 40.34
N LYS A 45 -23.01 14.58 39.78
CA LYS A 45 -24.29 14.56 39.04
C LYS A 45 -24.19 13.73 37.77
N LEU A 46 -23.07 13.83 37.05
CA LEU A 46 -22.82 13.06 35.84
C LEU A 46 -22.69 11.57 36.14
N GLU A 47 -21.96 11.20 37.20
CA GLU A 47 -21.85 9.83 37.68
C GLU A 47 -23.22 9.26 38.07
N MET A 48 -24.01 9.99 38.87
CA MET A 48 -25.34 9.56 39.28
C MET A 48 -26.29 9.44 38.07
N ASN A 49 -26.25 10.40 37.14
CA ASN A 49 -27.05 10.35 35.91
C ASN A 49 -26.68 9.14 35.04
N MET A 50 -25.39 8.81 34.92
CA MET A 50 -24.95 7.61 34.21
C MET A 50 -25.41 6.34 34.90
N LYS A 51 -25.26 6.24 36.23
CA LYS A 51 -25.74 5.08 37.01
C LYS A 51 -27.25 4.90 36.87
N MET A 52 -28.02 5.98 36.94
CA MET A 52 -29.48 5.88 36.79
C MET A 52 -29.93 5.55 35.37
N LYS A 53 -29.25 6.08 34.34
CA LYS A 53 -29.56 5.76 32.94
C LYS A 53 -29.14 4.34 32.53
N PHE A 54 -28.00 3.87 33.02
CA PHE A 54 -27.44 2.59 32.58
C PHE A 54 -27.88 1.41 33.45
N LEU A 55 -28.00 1.60 34.78
CA LEU A 55 -28.31 0.53 35.75
C LEU A 55 -29.75 0.59 36.25
N GLY A 56 -30.56 1.57 35.80
CA GLY A 56 -31.99 1.64 36.12
C GLY A 56 -32.33 1.98 37.58
N TYR A 57 -31.38 2.54 38.35
CA TYR A 57 -31.63 2.97 39.73
C TYR A 57 -32.71 4.07 39.81
N ARG A 58 -33.54 4.04 40.88
CA ARG A 58 -34.57 5.06 41.14
C ARG A 58 -33.94 6.45 41.27
N LYS A 59 -34.64 7.46 40.74
CA LYS A 59 -34.23 8.87 40.79
C LYS A 59 -34.19 9.41 42.22
N GLU A 60 -33.03 9.33 42.86
CA GLU A 60 -32.81 9.83 44.21
C GLU A 60 -32.28 11.28 44.18
N VAL A 61 -32.68 12.10 45.16
CA VAL A 61 -32.30 13.51 45.26
C VAL A 61 -30.81 13.60 45.61
N ILE A 62 -30.02 14.11 44.67
CA ILE A 62 -28.57 14.29 44.81
C ILE A 62 -28.31 15.39 45.84
N ARG A 63 -27.92 15.00 47.06
CA ARG A 63 -27.56 15.95 48.12
C ARG A 63 -26.20 16.60 47.79
N PRO A 64 -26.08 17.93 47.88
CA PRO A 64 -24.79 18.59 47.68
C PRO A 64 -23.81 18.18 48.79
N LEU A 65 -22.55 17.94 48.43
CA LEU A 65 -21.48 17.65 49.39
C LEU A 65 -21.19 18.90 50.24
N ASN A 66 -20.78 18.68 51.49
CA ASN A 66 -20.20 19.73 52.35
C ASN A 66 -19.02 20.39 51.62
N ASP A 67 -18.95 21.73 51.63
CA ASP A 67 -17.94 22.55 50.96
C ASP A 67 -16.52 21.98 51.08
N THR A 68 -16.13 21.54 52.27
CA THR A 68 -14.79 20.96 52.52
C THR A 68 -14.53 19.68 51.72
N LYS A 69 -15.51 18.77 51.67
CA LYS A 69 -15.43 17.52 50.90
C LYS A 69 -15.54 17.78 49.40
N ALA A 70 -16.36 18.75 49.00
CA ALA A 70 -16.51 19.13 47.60
C ALA A 70 -15.20 19.72 47.04
N ILE A 71 -14.49 20.53 47.82
CA ILE A 71 -13.17 21.05 47.44
C ILE A 71 -12.16 19.92 47.26
N GLU A 72 -12.11 18.95 48.18
CA GLU A 72 -11.19 17.83 48.09
C GLU A 72 -11.48 16.93 46.88
N ALA A 73 -12.76 16.61 46.65
CA ALA A 73 -13.19 15.83 45.50
C ALA A 73 -12.91 16.56 44.17
N GLY A 74 -13.21 17.86 44.11
CA GLY A 74 -12.95 18.70 42.94
C GLY A 74 -11.46 18.82 42.64
N ALA A 75 -10.61 18.95 43.66
CA ALA A 75 -9.17 19.03 43.50
C ALA A 75 -8.57 17.73 42.96
N ASN A 76 -9.00 16.59 43.49
CA ASN A 76 -8.56 15.28 42.99
C ASN A 76 -8.99 15.08 41.52
N PHE A 77 -10.26 15.35 41.19
CA PHE A 77 -10.78 15.24 39.82
C PHE A 77 -10.03 16.14 38.83
N LEU A 78 -9.74 17.39 39.22
CA LEU A 78 -9.02 18.33 38.37
C LEU A 78 -7.56 17.90 38.14
N SER A 79 -6.89 17.39 39.19
CA SER A 79 -5.52 16.88 39.07
C SER A 79 -5.41 15.65 38.17
N GLU A 80 -6.38 14.74 38.27
CA GLU A 80 -6.46 13.53 37.46
C GLU A 80 -6.76 13.89 36.00
N SER A 81 -7.75 14.76 35.76
CA SER A 81 -8.09 15.26 34.43
C SER A 81 -6.93 15.98 33.76
N PHE A 82 -6.13 16.74 34.51
CA PHE A 82 -4.94 17.41 33.97
C PHE A 82 -3.90 16.41 33.47
N ILE A 83 -3.58 15.40 34.27
CA ILE A 83 -2.58 14.38 33.89
C ILE A 83 -3.06 13.55 32.69
N PHE A 84 -4.33 13.13 32.70
CA PHE A 84 -4.92 12.44 31.56
C PHE A 84 -4.97 13.32 30.32
N GLY A 85 -5.25 14.61 30.45
CA GLY A 85 -5.25 15.56 29.34
C GLY A 85 -3.88 15.70 28.70
N VAL A 86 -2.82 15.84 29.51
CA VAL A 86 -1.44 15.87 29.02
C VAL A 86 -1.07 14.56 28.32
N ALA A 87 -1.38 13.42 28.95
CA ALA A 87 -1.10 12.10 28.37
C ALA A 87 -1.85 11.86 27.05
N ALA A 88 -3.15 12.17 26.99
CA ALA A 88 -3.99 12.04 25.80
C ALA A 88 -3.49 12.95 24.68
N THR A 89 -3.11 14.20 25.01
CA THR A 89 -2.56 15.14 24.03
C THR A 89 -1.27 14.61 23.41
N ILE A 90 -0.35 14.06 24.21
CA ILE A 90 0.89 13.45 23.72
C ILE A 90 0.58 12.26 22.79
N ILE A 91 -0.32 11.37 23.21
CA ILE A 91 -0.71 10.19 22.42
C ILE A 91 -1.34 10.61 21.09
N LEU A 92 -2.26 11.58 21.11
CA LEU A 92 -2.92 12.08 19.91
C LEU A 92 -1.94 12.79 18.96
N ALA A 93 -1.03 13.60 19.51
CA ALA A 93 0.01 14.27 18.73
C ALA A 93 0.94 13.25 18.05
N GLU A 94 1.37 12.21 18.77
CA GLU A 94 2.19 11.14 18.19
C GLU A 94 1.43 10.32 17.14
N ASN A 95 0.15 10.02 17.38
CA ASN A 95 -0.69 9.34 16.39
C ASN A 95 -0.86 10.17 15.13
N TRP A 96 -1.06 11.48 15.26
CA TRP A 96 -1.19 12.37 14.11
C TRP A 96 0.12 12.44 13.32
N ARG A 97 1.25 12.61 14.00
CA ARG A 97 2.60 12.58 13.39
C ARG A 97 2.88 11.24 12.71
N SER A 98 2.53 10.12 13.35
CA SER A 98 2.71 8.78 12.80
C SER A 98 1.87 8.54 11.54
N ARG A 99 0.64 9.07 11.48
CA ARG A 99 -0.20 9.00 10.28
C ARG A 99 0.39 9.77 9.10
N VAL A 100 0.99 10.93 9.36
CA VAL A 100 1.71 11.71 8.34
C VAL A 100 2.91 10.91 7.80
N SER A 101 3.70 10.30 8.69
CA SER A 101 4.83 9.45 8.30
C SER A 101 4.41 8.20 7.51
N ALA A 102 3.32 7.53 7.93
CA ALA A 102 2.78 6.37 7.23
C ALA A 102 2.26 6.71 5.82
N LYS A 103 1.68 7.90 5.62
CA LYS A 103 1.27 8.40 4.31
C LYS A 103 2.48 8.57 3.38
N ASN A 104 3.57 9.14 3.89
CA ASN A 104 4.79 9.34 3.11
C ASN A 104 5.41 8.01 2.65
N ARG A 105 5.38 6.99 3.50
CA ARG A 105 5.83 5.64 3.14
C ARG A 105 4.96 5.00 2.06
N ARG A 106 3.63 5.18 2.09
CA ARG A 106 2.75 4.66 1.04
C ARG A 106 3.01 5.33 -0.30
N ASN A 107 3.15 6.66 -0.33
CA ASN A 107 3.47 7.39 -1.55
C ASN A 107 4.79 6.90 -2.19
N LEU A 108 5.83 6.69 -1.38
CA LEU A 108 7.12 6.15 -1.84
C LEU A 108 6.99 4.73 -2.44
N VAL A 109 6.15 3.89 -1.84
CA VAL A 109 5.91 2.53 -2.35
C VAL A 109 5.16 2.60 -3.67
N ASP A 110 4.13 3.44 -3.77
CA ASP A 110 3.35 3.61 -5.00
C ASP A 110 4.24 4.14 -6.15
N GLU A 111 5.10 5.13 -5.88
CA GLU A 111 6.08 5.65 -6.86
C GLU A 111 7.08 4.57 -7.30
N SER A 112 7.56 3.74 -6.37
CA SER A 112 8.46 2.62 -6.68
C SER A 112 7.77 1.56 -7.54
N LEU A 113 6.48 1.34 -7.33
CA LEU A 113 5.66 0.38 -8.07
C LEU A 113 5.44 0.86 -9.50
N GLU A 114 5.09 2.13 -9.69
CA GLU A 114 4.92 2.77 -11.00
C GLU A 114 6.23 2.73 -11.82
N LYS A 115 7.37 2.98 -11.16
CA LYS A 115 8.68 2.90 -11.80
C LYS A 115 9.01 1.48 -12.26
N LEU A 116 8.78 0.47 -11.42
CA LEU A 116 9.00 -0.93 -11.77
C LEU A 116 8.08 -1.36 -12.93
N GLU A 117 6.83 -0.93 -12.91
CA GLU A 117 5.88 -1.24 -13.98
C GLU A 117 6.35 -0.65 -15.32
N THR A 118 6.78 0.62 -15.31
CA THR A 118 7.35 1.29 -16.49
C THR A 118 8.59 0.58 -17.01
N GLU A 119 9.51 0.19 -16.13
CA GLU A 119 10.72 -0.55 -16.48
C GLU A 119 10.38 -1.93 -17.08
N THR A 120 9.46 -2.67 -16.47
CA THR A 120 9.05 -3.99 -16.99
C THR A 120 8.35 -3.89 -18.35
N ASN A 121 7.57 -2.85 -18.60
CA ASN A 121 6.94 -2.61 -19.89
C ASN A 121 7.99 -2.24 -20.95
N GLY A 122 8.94 -1.37 -20.63
CA GLY A 122 10.04 -1.04 -21.54
C GLY A 122 10.94 -2.24 -21.87
N LEU A 123 11.20 -3.12 -20.89
CA LEU A 123 11.90 -4.38 -21.12
C LEU A 123 11.11 -5.32 -22.05
N ARG A 124 9.79 -5.43 -21.85
CA ARG A 124 8.92 -6.21 -22.74
C ARG A 124 8.95 -5.70 -24.17
N GLU A 125 8.85 -4.39 -24.38
CA GLU A 125 8.95 -3.77 -25.71
C GLU A 125 10.31 -4.06 -26.35
N THR A 126 11.39 -3.97 -25.58
CA THR A 126 12.74 -4.29 -26.06
C THR A 126 12.83 -5.75 -26.51
N ILE A 127 12.34 -6.70 -25.71
CA ILE A 127 12.31 -8.12 -26.06
C ILE A 127 11.50 -8.35 -27.33
N GLN A 128 10.33 -7.72 -27.46
CA GLN A 128 9.47 -7.85 -28.63
C GLN A 128 10.15 -7.31 -29.91
N SER A 129 10.87 -6.20 -29.80
CA SER A 129 11.64 -5.64 -30.91
C SER A 129 12.81 -6.56 -31.32
N MET A 130 13.52 -7.15 -30.34
CA MET A 130 14.59 -8.12 -30.59
C MET A 130 14.07 -9.40 -31.24
N GLN A 131 12.94 -9.93 -30.78
CA GLN A 131 12.31 -11.12 -31.38
C GLN A 131 11.89 -10.85 -32.83
N SER A 132 11.35 -9.67 -33.12
CA SER A 132 10.97 -9.27 -34.47
C SER A 132 12.21 -9.18 -35.39
N GLY A 133 13.31 -8.62 -34.88
CA GLY A 133 14.61 -8.60 -35.58
C GLY A 133 15.18 -10.00 -35.81
N GLN A 134 15.11 -10.89 -34.81
CA GLN A 134 15.53 -12.28 -34.95
C GLN A 134 14.72 -13.02 -36.01
N ALA A 135 13.39 -12.87 -36.03
CA ALA A 135 12.54 -13.50 -37.04
C ALA A 135 12.91 -13.07 -38.45
N ALA A 136 13.16 -11.77 -38.68
CA ALA A 136 13.60 -11.26 -39.97
C ALA A 136 14.98 -11.79 -40.38
N LEU A 137 15.89 -11.97 -39.41
CA LEU A 137 17.21 -12.55 -39.65
C LEU A 137 17.12 -14.05 -39.95
N GLN A 138 16.22 -14.77 -39.30
CA GLN A 138 15.94 -16.20 -39.53
C GLN A 138 15.45 -16.43 -40.96
N SER A 139 14.50 -15.60 -41.44
CA SER A 139 14.02 -15.72 -42.83
C SER A 139 15.14 -15.54 -43.85
N ARG A 140 16.07 -14.59 -43.62
CA ARG A 140 17.25 -14.40 -44.49
C ARG A 140 18.19 -15.61 -44.46
N MET A 141 18.36 -16.24 -43.29
CA MET A 141 19.15 -17.47 -43.15
C MET A 141 18.51 -18.63 -43.93
N ASP A 142 17.19 -18.77 -43.85
CA ASP A 142 16.44 -19.82 -44.55
C ASP A 142 16.50 -19.64 -46.07
N GLU A 143 16.39 -18.41 -46.55
CA GLU A 143 16.53 -18.06 -47.96
C GLU A 143 17.93 -18.41 -48.48
N THR A 144 18.97 -18.00 -47.75
CA THR A 144 20.37 -18.27 -48.12
C THR A 144 20.67 -19.78 -48.11
N THR A 145 20.13 -20.53 -47.16
CA THR A 145 20.34 -21.99 -47.09
C THR A 145 19.61 -22.71 -48.23
N GLN A 146 18.42 -22.27 -48.62
CA GLN A 146 17.72 -22.77 -49.80
C GLN A 146 18.49 -22.53 -51.10
N GLU A 147 19.01 -21.31 -51.30
CA GLU A 147 19.83 -20.99 -52.46
C GLU A 147 21.06 -21.89 -52.54
N ASN A 148 21.72 -22.13 -51.41
CA ASN A 148 22.86 -23.05 -51.33
C ASN A 148 22.47 -24.49 -51.67
N GLU A 149 21.30 -24.97 -51.22
CA GLU A 149 20.79 -26.29 -51.60
C GLU A 149 20.49 -26.41 -53.10
N GLN A 150 19.89 -25.37 -53.69
CA GLN A 150 19.61 -25.33 -55.12
C GLN A 150 20.91 -25.36 -55.94
N LEU A 151 21.90 -24.56 -55.55
CA LEU A 151 23.24 -24.57 -56.16
C LEU A 151 23.88 -25.95 -56.11
N LYS A 152 23.79 -26.65 -54.96
CA LYS A 152 24.29 -28.03 -54.84
C LYS A 152 23.55 -29.00 -55.77
N LYS A 153 22.22 -28.92 -55.87
CA LYS A 153 21.42 -29.76 -56.77
C LYS A 153 21.77 -29.54 -58.24
N MET A 154 21.92 -28.28 -58.68
CA MET A 154 22.36 -27.96 -60.04
C MET A 154 23.77 -28.50 -60.33
N LEU A 155 24.67 -28.39 -59.34
CA LEU A 155 26.03 -28.92 -59.47
C LEU A 155 26.02 -30.44 -59.63
N ASP A 156 25.25 -31.17 -58.81
CA ASP A 156 25.10 -32.63 -58.93
C ASP A 156 24.48 -33.02 -60.28
N GLU A 157 23.50 -32.26 -60.76
CA GLU A 157 22.88 -32.48 -62.06
C GLU A 157 23.90 -32.35 -63.19
N ILE A 158 24.68 -31.26 -63.22
CA ILE A 158 25.75 -31.03 -64.21
C ILE A 158 26.83 -32.11 -64.11
N LEU A 159 27.28 -32.46 -62.91
CA LEU A 159 28.34 -33.44 -62.69
C LEU A 159 27.89 -34.83 -63.16
N SER A 160 26.63 -35.19 -62.91
CA SER A 160 26.04 -36.46 -63.38
C SER A 160 25.96 -36.54 -64.91
N VAL A 161 25.74 -35.40 -65.57
CA VAL A 161 25.74 -35.27 -67.04
C VAL A 161 27.17 -35.34 -67.60
N SER A 162 28.15 -34.66 -66.99
CA SER A 162 29.53 -34.63 -67.49
C SER A 162 30.32 -35.92 -67.24
N LEU A 163 30.02 -36.65 -66.16
CA LEU A 163 30.63 -37.95 -65.83
C LEU A 163 29.97 -39.12 -66.56
N GLY A 164 28.90 -38.89 -67.35
CA GLY A 164 28.25 -39.91 -68.17
C GLY A 164 27.49 -41.00 -67.38
N LEU A 165 27.14 -40.75 -66.11
CA LEU A 165 26.52 -41.73 -65.22
C LEU A 165 24.99 -41.87 -65.39
N ARG A 166 24.36 -41.06 -66.26
CA ARG A 166 22.91 -41.08 -66.53
C ARG A 166 22.63 -41.21 -68.03
N LYS A 167 21.78 -42.17 -68.44
CA LYS A 167 21.24 -42.26 -69.81
C LYS A 167 20.27 -41.10 -70.05
N HIS A 168 20.44 -40.42 -71.17
CA HIS A 168 19.59 -39.35 -71.71
C HIS A 168 18.10 -39.65 -71.50
N THR A 169 17.40 -38.78 -70.76
CA THR A 169 15.94 -38.73 -70.82
C THR A 169 15.55 -38.40 -72.25
N GLY A 170 14.75 -39.27 -72.87
CA GLY A 170 14.33 -39.15 -74.26
C GLY A 170 13.66 -37.81 -74.50
N TYR A 171 14.11 -37.10 -75.53
CA TYR A 171 13.28 -36.12 -76.20
C TYR A 171 12.03 -36.84 -76.70
N GLU A 172 10.85 -36.52 -76.15
CA GLU A 172 9.59 -36.85 -76.80
C GLU A 172 9.57 -36.15 -78.16
N GLN A 173 9.52 -36.95 -79.23
CA GLN A 173 9.34 -36.44 -80.58
C GLN A 173 7.99 -35.73 -80.70
N PRO A 174 7.89 -34.62 -81.46
CA PRO A 174 6.64 -33.89 -81.60
C PRO A 174 5.60 -34.79 -82.28
N THR A 175 4.42 -34.88 -81.65
CA THR A 175 3.27 -35.61 -82.17
C THR A 175 2.87 -35.00 -83.51
N VAL A 176 2.95 -35.79 -84.58
CA VAL A 176 2.53 -35.37 -85.93
C VAL A 176 1.01 -35.26 -85.94
N ILE A 177 0.49 -34.04 -85.91
CA ILE A 177 -0.94 -33.77 -86.13
C ILE A 177 -1.19 -33.85 -87.64
N GLN A 178 -1.81 -34.92 -88.11
CA GLN A 178 -2.37 -34.99 -89.46
C GLN A 178 -3.72 -34.27 -89.48
N LEU A 179 -3.82 -33.23 -90.32
CA LEU A 179 -5.05 -32.48 -90.59
C LEU A 179 -5.91 -33.25 -91.62
N PRO A 180 -7.22 -33.47 -91.37
CA PRO A 180 -8.10 -34.05 -92.37
C PRO A 180 -8.60 -32.96 -93.33
N GLY A 181 -8.35 -33.12 -94.64
CA GLY A 181 -9.18 -32.52 -95.69
C GLY A 181 -8.62 -31.38 -96.56
N PHE A 182 -7.39 -31.46 -97.05
CA PHE A 182 -6.99 -30.72 -98.27
C PHE A 182 -6.28 -31.63 -99.28
N GLU A 183 -7.08 -32.45 -99.98
CA GLU A 183 -6.83 -32.76 -101.39
C GLU A 183 -7.80 -31.94 -102.24
N LYS A 184 -7.35 -30.73 -102.59
CA LYS A 184 -7.44 -30.07 -103.91
C LYS A 184 -6.76 -28.71 -103.84
#